data_AF-A0A962V9J8-F1
#
_entry.id   AF-A0A962V9J8-F1
#
_cell.length_a   1.000
_cell.length_b   1.000
_cell.length_c   1.000
_cell.angle_alpha   90.00
_cell.angle_beta   90.00
_cell.angle_gamma   90.00
#
_symmetry.space_group_name_H-M   'P 1'
#
loop_
_entity.id
_entity.type
_entity.pdbx_description
1 polymer ?
#
loop_
_entity_poly.entity_id
_entity_poly.type
_entity_poly.pdbx_seq_one_letter_code
_entity_poly.pdbx_strand_id
1 'polypeptide(L)'
;DFCAMVAQAAELLGIAHIGIGSDLCQDQPDSVVEWMRNGRWTRTVDYGEGSQGNAGFPPQPEWFRDNRDFSTLAAGLRKVGFSVSEVDRIMGRNWLGFFERSFVPAEN
;
A
#
# COMPACT_ATOMS: atom_id res chain seq x y z
N ASP A 1 1.96 6.95 13.67
CA ASP A 1 3.03 7.28 12.71
C ASP A 1 2.54 7.20 11.26
N PHE A 2 2.08 6.04 10.76
CA PHE A 2 1.61 5.92 9.36
C PHE A 2 0.55 6.95 8.96
N CYS A 3 -0.55 7.09 9.73
CA CYS A 3 -1.60 8.06 9.39
C CYS A 3 -1.11 9.53 9.45
N ALA A 4 -0.13 9.84 10.31
CA ALA A 4 0.48 11.17 10.35
C ALA A 4 1.34 11.44 9.11
N MET A 5 2.06 10.42 8.62
CA MET A 5 2.75 10.48 7.31
C MET A 5 1.75 10.71 6.17
N VAL A 6 0.57 10.08 6.20
CA VAL A 6 -0.50 10.35 5.21
C VAL A 6 -0.98 11.81 5.29
N ALA A 7 -1.11 12.39 6.48
CA ALA A 7 -1.45 13.81 6.64
C ALA A 7 -0.39 14.73 6.02
N GLN A 8 0.89 14.47 6.26
CA GLN A 8 1.99 15.22 5.64
C GLN A 8 2.00 15.07 4.11
N ALA A 9 1.74 13.87 3.59
CA ALA A 9 1.60 13.66 2.15
C ALA A 9 0.43 14.47 1.57
N ALA A 10 -0.69 14.58 2.31
CA ALA A 10 -1.85 15.36 1.88
C ALA A 10 -1.56 16.87 1.83
N GLU A 11 -0.74 17.38 2.75
CA GLU A 11 -0.26 18.77 2.72
C GLU A 11 0.63 19.04 1.50
N LEU A 12 1.46 18.08 1.10
CA LEU A 12 2.40 18.23 -0.01
C LEU A 12 1.76 18.03 -1.40
N LEU A 13 0.91 17.00 -1.54
CA LEU A 13 0.39 16.55 -2.83
C LEU A 13 -1.07 16.98 -3.06
N GLY A 14 -1.77 17.38 -1.99
CA GLY A 14 -3.21 17.57 -2.00
C GLY A 14 -3.97 16.26 -1.85
N ILE A 15 -5.09 16.31 -1.11
CA ILE A 15 -5.87 15.13 -0.73
C ILE A 15 -6.43 14.32 -1.93
N ALA A 16 -6.56 14.92 -3.11
CA ALA A 16 -7.06 14.25 -4.31
C ALA A 16 -6.06 13.28 -4.96
N HIS A 17 -4.79 13.31 -4.54
CA HIS A 17 -3.69 12.59 -5.19
C HIS A 17 -3.11 11.47 -4.32
N ILE A 18 -3.86 11.00 -3.31
CA ILE A 18 -3.42 9.96 -2.38
C ILE A 18 -4.33 8.74 -2.53
N GLY A 19 -3.72 7.56 -2.59
CA GLY A 19 -4.42 6.27 -2.52
C GLY A 19 -3.65 5.30 -1.64
N ILE A 20 -4.31 4.23 -1.22
CA ILE A 20 -3.70 3.13 -0.45
C ILE A 20 -3.26 2.02 -1.40
N GLY A 21 -2.05 1.51 -1.17
CA GLY A 21 -1.56 0.25 -1.71
C GLY A 21 -0.88 -0.50 -0.57
N SER A 22 -1.52 -1.55 -0.06
CA SER A 22 -1.10 -2.17 1.21
C SER A 22 0.10 -3.10 1.08
N ASP A 23 0.40 -3.56 -0.14
CA ASP A 23 1.46 -4.55 -0.40
C ASP A 23 1.34 -5.81 0.49
N LEU A 24 0.10 -6.25 0.72
CA LEU A 24 -0.20 -7.42 1.53
C LEU A 24 0.22 -8.68 0.79
N CYS A 25 1.27 -9.35 1.28
CA CYS A 25 1.76 -10.62 0.77
C CYS A 25 1.19 -11.81 1.57
N GLN A 26 -0.12 -11.77 1.85
CA GLN A 26 -0.79 -12.77 2.70
C GLN A 26 -0.68 -14.18 2.12
N ASP A 27 -0.40 -15.13 3.01
CA ASP A 27 -0.32 -16.57 2.72
C ASP A 27 0.70 -16.94 1.61
N GLN A 28 1.66 -16.05 1.32
CA GLN A 28 2.73 -16.32 0.37
C GLN A 28 3.92 -16.99 1.07
N PRO A 29 4.41 -18.14 0.58
CA PRO A 29 5.61 -18.77 1.13
C PRO A 29 6.87 -18.00 0.73
N ASP A 30 7.97 -18.23 1.47
CA ASP A 30 9.27 -17.59 1.21
C ASP A 30 9.78 -17.77 -0.23
N SER A 31 9.44 -18.90 -0.87
CA SER A 31 9.81 -19.15 -2.27
C SER A 31 9.26 -18.10 -3.24
N VAL A 32 8.13 -17.46 -2.90
CA VAL A 32 7.55 -16.39 -3.73
C VAL A 32 8.37 -15.12 -3.62
N VAL A 33 8.73 -14.67 -2.42
CA VAL A 33 9.57 -13.47 -2.26
C VAL A 33 10.96 -13.70 -2.82
N GLU A 34 11.51 -14.92 -2.67
CA GLU A 34 12.79 -15.29 -3.25
C GLU A 34 12.74 -15.18 -4.77
N TRP A 35 11.69 -15.70 -5.42
CA TRP A 35 11.49 -15.56 -6.86
C TRP A 35 11.32 -14.10 -7.30
N MET A 36 10.57 -13.28 -6.54
CA MET A 36 10.40 -11.85 -6.82
C MET A 36 11.73 -11.09 -6.77
N ARG A 37 12.63 -11.45 -5.83
CA ARG A 37 13.95 -10.83 -5.65
C ARG A 37 15.00 -11.37 -6.62
N ASN A 38 14.90 -12.65 -7.01
CA ASN A 38 15.91 -13.36 -7.76
C ASN A 38 15.40 -13.71 -9.16
N GLY A 39 15.57 -12.78 -10.09
CA GLY A 39 15.26 -12.98 -11.50
C GLY A 39 16.12 -14.05 -12.17
N ARG A 40 15.69 -14.48 -13.36
CA ARG A 40 16.32 -15.56 -14.16
C ARG A 40 17.83 -15.42 -14.37
N TRP A 41 18.36 -14.19 -14.39
CA TRP A 41 19.76 -13.89 -14.67
C TRP A 41 20.52 -13.36 -13.46
N THR A 42 19.92 -13.45 -12.26
CA THR A 42 20.56 -13.08 -11.01
C THR A 42 21.72 -14.03 -10.72
N ARG A 43 22.93 -13.47 -10.61
CA ARG A 43 24.17 -14.25 -10.40
C ARG A 43 24.53 -14.43 -8.92
N THR A 44 23.92 -13.62 -8.05
CA THR A 44 24.14 -13.59 -6.60
C THR A 44 22.80 -13.37 -5.92
N VAL A 45 22.51 -14.14 -4.88
CA VAL A 45 21.22 -14.05 -4.18
C VAL A 45 20.99 -12.64 -3.65
N ASP A 46 19.84 -12.07 -3.99
CA ASP A 46 19.33 -10.82 -3.46
C ASP A 46 18.28 -11.10 -2.38
N TYR A 47 18.50 -10.56 -1.19
CA TYR A 47 17.59 -10.65 -0.05
C TYR A 47 16.71 -9.40 0.09
N GLY A 48 16.87 -8.39 -0.77
CA GLY A 48 16.17 -7.11 -0.69
C GLY A 48 16.40 -6.43 0.67
N GLU A 49 15.31 -5.93 1.27
CA GLU A 49 15.29 -5.41 2.64
C GLU A 49 15.47 -6.49 3.74
N GLY A 50 15.60 -7.76 3.36
CA GLY A 50 15.80 -8.89 4.25
C GLY A 50 17.28 -9.23 4.47
N SER A 51 17.52 -10.44 4.98
CA SER A 51 18.87 -10.98 5.14
C SER A 51 18.87 -12.50 4.98
N GLN A 52 20.04 -13.13 4.95
CA GLN A 52 20.14 -14.60 4.92
C GLN A 52 19.40 -15.28 6.09
N GLY A 53 19.36 -14.64 7.27
CA GLY A 53 18.62 -15.13 8.44
C GLY A 53 17.15 -14.72 8.49
N ASN A 54 16.70 -13.86 7.58
CA ASN A 54 15.34 -13.34 7.48
C ASN A 54 14.99 -13.08 6.01
N ALA A 55 14.92 -14.16 5.23
CA ALA A 55 14.76 -14.10 3.77
C ALA A 55 13.28 -14.00 3.34
N GLY A 56 12.33 -14.22 4.24
CA GLY A 56 10.90 -14.16 3.94
C GLY A 56 10.35 -12.74 3.76
N PHE A 57 9.04 -12.65 3.58
CA PHE A 57 8.33 -11.38 3.71
C PHE A 57 8.43 -10.88 5.17
N PRO A 58 8.63 -9.57 5.41
CA PRO A 58 8.58 -9.05 6.76
C PRO A 58 7.18 -9.25 7.35
N PRO A 59 7.07 -9.46 8.68
CA PRO A 59 5.76 -9.53 9.32
C PRO A 59 5.02 -8.21 9.11
N GLN A 60 3.73 -8.31 8.78
CA GLN A 60 2.88 -7.13 8.65
C GLN A 60 2.72 -6.42 10.01
N PRO A 61 2.55 -5.10 10.04
CA PRO A 61 2.38 -4.35 11.29
C PRO A 61 1.18 -4.87 12.11
N GLU A 62 1.28 -4.85 13.44
CA GLU A 62 0.23 -5.40 14.31
C GLU A 62 -1.15 -4.74 14.12
N TRP A 63 -1.19 -3.49 13.65
CA TRP A 63 -2.41 -2.71 13.40
C TRP A 63 -2.99 -2.91 11.99
N PHE A 64 -2.28 -3.62 11.10
CA PHE A 64 -2.68 -3.90 9.72
C PHE A 64 -2.08 -5.23 9.25
N ARG A 65 -2.58 -6.32 9.81
CA ARG A 65 -2.03 -7.66 9.56
C ARG A 65 -2.53 -8.25 8.26
N ASP A 66 -3.79 -7.96 7.94
CA ASP A 66 -4.46 -8.49 6.77
C ASP A 66 -5.56 -7.57 6.26
N ASN A 67 -6.20 -7.99 5.17
CA ASN A 67 -7.27 -7.29 4.49
C ASN A 67 -8.51 -6.96 5.37
N ARG A 68 -8.65 -7.52 6.58
CA ARG A 68 -9.76 -7.18 7.49
C ARG A 68 -9.49 -5.88 8.25
N ASP A 69 -8.24 -5.43 8.30
CA ASP A 69 -7.80 -4.27 9.11
C ASP A 69 -7.95 -2.92 8.41
N PHE A 70 -8.53 -2.86 7.19
CA PHE A 70 -8.80 -1.56 6.53
C PHE A 70 -9.70 -0.63 7.35
N SER A 71 -10.57 -1.19 8.20
CA SER A 71 -11.36 -0.37 9.13
C SER A 71 -10.49 0.32 10.19
N THR A 72 -9.43 -0.34 10.66
CA THR A 72 -8.43 0.23 11.58
C THR A 72 -7.68 1.38 10.93
N LEU A 73 -7.29 1.24 9.66
CA LEU A 73 -6.67 2.32 8.89
C LEU A 73 -7.60 3.54 8.77
N ALA A 74 -8.86 3.33 8.40
CA ALA A 74 -9.85 4.40 8.30
C ALA A 74 -10.03 5.13 9.65
N ALA A 75 -10.12 4.39 10.75
CA ALA A 75 -10.19 4.98 12.09
C ALA A 75 -8.93 5.78 12.45
N GLY A 76 -7.75 5.29 12.08
CA GLY A 76 -6.48 5.99 12.26
C GLY A 76 -6.40 7.31 11.51
N LEU A 77 -6.87 7.34 10.26
CA LEU A 77 -6.93 8.56 9.44
C LEU A 77 -7.89 9.60 10.06
N ARG A 78 -9.05 9.17 10.56
CA ARG A 78 -9.96 10.05 11.30
C ARG A 78 -9.31 10.63 12.55
N LYS A 79 -8.54 9.83 13.29
CA LYS A 79 -7.86 10.26 14.52
C LYS A 79 -6.82 11.34 14.29
N VAL A 80 -6.19 11.40 13.11
CA VAL A 80 -5.22 12.44 12.75
C VAL A 80 -5.84 13.69 12.11
N GLY A 81 -7.17 13.75 12.01
CA GLY A 81 -7.90 14.98 11.66
C GLY A 81 -8.58 14.99 10.30
N PHE A 82 -8.42 13.96 9.47
CA PHE A 82 -9.12 13.89 8.18
C PHE A 82 -10.63 13.83 8.37
N SER A 83 -11.39 14.59 7.57
CA SER A 83 -12.85 14.52 7.46
C SER A 83 -13.33 13.17 6.88
N VAL A 84 -14.62 12.84 7.00
CA VAL A 84 -15.15 11.55 6.51
C VAL A 84 -14.97 11.46 4.99
N SER A 85 -15.27 12.53 4.27
CA SER A 85 -15.11 12.61 2.82
C SER A 85 -13.64 12.50 2.37
N GLU A 86 -12.69 12.98 3.16
CA GLU A 86 -11.26 12.82 2.89
C GLU A 86 -10.78 11.40 3.14
N VAL A 87 -11.30 10.74 4.20
CA VAL A 87 -11.04 9.31 4.40
C VAL A 87 -11.60 8.49 3.25
N ASP A 88 -12.83 8.74 2.79
CA ASP A 88 -13.40 8.06 1.63
C ASP A 88 -12.56 8.25 0.35
N ARG A 89 -11.97 9.45 0.18
CA ARG A 89 -11.00 9.76 -0.89
C ARG A 89 -9.77 8.87 -0.81
N ILE A 90 -9.07 8.89 0.32
CA ILE A 90 -7.85 8.09 0.54
C ILE A 90 -8.13 6.59 0.38
N MET A 91 -9.24 6.12 0.96
CA MET A 91 -9.58 4.70 1.04
C MET A 91 -10.08 4.11 -0.28
N GLY A 92 -10.38 4.92 -1.30
CA GLY A 92 -10.68 4.38 -2.63
C GLY A 92 -11.28 5.35 -3.64
N ARG A 93 -11.95 6.44 -3.23
CA ARG A 93 -12.60 7.34 -4.20
C ARG A 93 -11.59 8.04 -5.13
N ASN A 94 -10.37 8.32 -4.65
CA ASN A 94 -9.33 8.87 -5.51
C ASN A 94 -8.89 7.86 -6.59
N TRP A 95 -8.66 6.61 -6.19
CA TRP A 95 -8.36 5.52 -7.14
C TRP A 95 -9.51 5.33 -8.14
N LEU A 96 -10.75 5.23 -7.66
CA LEU A 96 -11.93 5.11 -8.52
C LEU A 96 -11.98 6.23 -9.56
N GLY A 97 -11.85 7.48 -9.12
CA GLY A 97 -11.87 8.62 -10.03
C GLY A 97 -10.70 8.61 -11.03
N PHE A 98 -9.52 8.14 -10.62
CA PHE A 98 -8.40 7.96 -11.55
C PHE A 98 -8.74 6.92 -12.64
N PHE A 99 -9.30 5.77 -12.25
CA PHE A 99 -9.68 4.72 -13.19
C PHE A 99 -10.75 5.20 -14.17
N GLU A 100 -11.80 5.87 -13.67
CA GLU A 100 -12.89 6.41 -14.48
C GLU A 100 -12.42 7.41 -15.55
N ARG A 101 -11.37 8.19 -15.27
CA ARG A 101 -10.82 9.17 -16.22
C ARG A 101 -9.76 8.60 -17.15
N SER A 102 -9.00 7.60 -16.70
CA SER A 102 -7.80 7.14 -17.41
C SER A 102 -8.07 5.95 -18.33
N PHE A 103 -9.14 5.19 -18.08
CA PHE A 103 -9.49 4.00 -18.86
C PHE A 103 -10.80 4.18 -19.63
N VAL A 104 -10.98 5.36 -20.25
CA VAL A 104 -12.11 5.63 -21.16
C VAL A 104 -11.84 5.08 -22.56
N PRO A 105 -12.88 4.74 -23.35
CA PRO A 105 -12.69 4.40 -24.77
C PRO A 105 -12.01 5.53 -25.53
N ALA A 106 -11.20 5.19 -26.54
CA ALA A 106 -10.69 6.19 -27.47
C ALA A 106 -11.86 6.80 -28.25
N GLU A 107 -11.88 8.13 -28.39
CA GLU A 107 -12.83 8.82 -29.27
C GLU A 107 -12.49 8.45 -30.73
N ASN A 108 -13.51 8.03 -31.49
CA ASN A 108 -13.40 7.71 -32.92
C ASN A 108 -13.39 8.99 -33.77
#